data_AF-A0A8K0RNI0-F1
#
_entry.id   AF-A0A8K0RNI0-F1
#
_cell.length_a   1.000
_cell.length_b   1.000
_cell.length_c   1.000
_cell.angle_alpha   90.00
_cell.angle_beta   90.00
_cell.angle_gamma   90.00
#
_symmetry.space_group_name_H-M   'P 1'
#
loop_
_entity.id
_entity.type
_entity.pdbx_description
1 polymer ?
#
loop_
_entity_poly.entity_id
_entity_poly.type
_entity_poly.pdbx_seq_one_letter_code
_entity_poly.pdbx_strand_id
1 'polypeptide(L)'
;MQLVNFTALTLFASSALAADCFGNQQKGIDQFQDAYWDARAKMCGNSACGYQQSCTTQGSKTIQGLIKLTVNVSLQRKNTGGKKGFKDCWDATENIINQCVRGSQQMSGTWEANGQLYQMNSWYS
;
A
#
# COMPACT_ATOMS: atom_id res chain seq x y z
N MET A 1 37.29 -12.28 38.85
CA MET A 1 37.09 -11.60 37.55
C MET A 1 35.94 -12.30 36.85
N GLN A 2 34.74 -11.71 36.85
CA GLN A 2 33.56 -12.29 36.22
C GLN A 2 33.46 -11.79 34.79
N LEU A 3 33.52 -12.71 33.82
CA LEU A 3 33.24 -12.46 32.42
C LEU A 3 31.72 -12.42 32.25
N VAL A 4 31.19 -11.24 31.94
CA VAL A 4 29.77 -11.06 31.66
C VAL A 4 29.51 -11.52 30.23
N ASN A 5 28.79 -12.63 30.12
CA ASN A 5 28.30 -13.21 28.88
C ASN A 5 27.22 -12.28 28.28
N PHE A 6 27.53 -11.61 27.16
CA PHE A 6 26.55 -10.80 26.42
C PHE A 6 25.90 -11.63 25.31
N THR A 7 24.97 -12.50 25.66
CA THR A 7 23.91 -12.95 24.74
C THR A 7 22.85 -11.87 24.69
N ALA A 8 23.07 -10.84 23.87
CA ALA A 8 22.02 -9.87 23.57
C ALA A 8 21.00 -10.54 22.63
N LEU A 9 19.84 -10.88 23.20
CA LEU A 9 18.65 -11.25 22.45
C LEU A 9 18.37 -10.19 21.38
N THR A 10 18.48 -10.55 20.11
CA THR A 10 17.85 -9.80 19.03
C THR A 10 16.34 -9.93 19.23
N LEU A 11 15.75 -8.95 19.91
CA LEU A 11 14.31 -8.72 19.92
C LEU A 11 13.88 -8.59 18.45
N PHE A 12 13.22 -9.62 17.92
CA PHE A 12 12.36 -9.47 16.77
C PHE A 12 11.21 -8.56 17.21
N ALA A 13 11.46 -7.25 17.14
CA ALA A 13 10.39 -6.29 17.08
C ALA A 13 9.59 -6.67 15.82
N SER A 14 8.46 -7.33 16.01
CA SER A 14 7.34 -7.21 15.09
C SER A 14 6.88 -5.75 15.15
N SER A 15 7.73 -4.88 14.58
CA SER A 15 7.44 -3.47 14.35
C SER A 15 6.08 -3.43 13.71
N ALA A 16 5.17 -2.68 14.31
CA ALA A 16 3.94 -2.30 13.66
C ALA A 16 4.30 -1.89 12.22
N LEU A 17 3.78 -2.68 11.29
CA LEU A 17 4.09 -2.64 9.86
C LEU A 17 4.07 -1.16 9.44
N ALA A 18 5.18 -0.63 8.95
CA ALA A 18 5.14 0.62 8.21
C ALA A 18 4.83 0.24 6.76
N ALA A 19 4.10 1.08 6.05
CA ALA A 19 4.01 0.90 4.61
C ALA A 19 5.41 1.14 4.03
N ASP A 20 5.88 0.20 3.21
CA ASP A 20 7.13 0.41 2.50
C ASP A 20 6.82 1.33 1.32
N CYS A 21 7.18 2.60 1.46
CA CYS A 21 6.89 3.64 0.49
C CYS A 21 8.05 3.76 -0.49
N PHE A 22 7.77 3.63 -1.79
CA PHE A 22 8.79 3.63 -2.83
C PHE A 22 8.29 4.32 -4.10
N GLY A 23 9.16 4.38 -5.11
CA GLY A 23 8.92 5.12 -6.34
C GLY A 23 9.26 6.60 -6.20
N ASN A 24 8.90 7.38 -7.21
CA ASN A 24 9.23 8.80 -7.23
C ASN A 24 8.41 9.58 -6.20
N GLN A 25 9.09 10.46 -5.46
CA GLN A 25 8.43 11.47 -4.65
C GLN A 25 7.85 12.55 -5.53
N GLN A 26 6.55 12.79 -5.42
CA GLN A 26 5.84 13.76 -6.23
C GLN A 26 5.00 14.68 -5.35
N LYS A 27 5.45 15.93 -5.26
CA LYS A 27 4.75 16.95 -4.50
C LYS A 27 3.35 17.17 -5.07
N GLY A 28 2.32 17.06 -4.23
CA GLY A 28 0.93 17.22 -4.63
C GLY A 28 0.25 15.92 -5.09
N ILE A 29 0.92 14.76 -5.02
CA ILE A 29 0.28 13.47 -5.33
C ILE A 29 -0.95 13.18 -4.44
N ASP A 30 -1.01 13.78 -3.24
CA ASP A 30 -2.15 13.75 -2.34
C ASP A 30 -3.44 14.32 -2.96
N GLN A 31 -3.33 15.24 -3.93
CA GLN A 31 -4.49 15.73 -4.68
C GLN A 31 -5.14 14.64 -5.54
N PHE A 32 -4.39 13.59 -5.87
CA PHE A 32 -4.85 12.43 -6.63
C PHE A 32 -5.19 11.22 -5.72
N GLN A 33 -5.23 11.40 -4.39
CA GLN A 33 -5.51 10.34 -3.43
C GLN A 33 -6.81 9.57 -3.75
N ASP A 34 -7.80 10.24 -4.33
CA ASP A 34 -9.08 9.63 -4.75
C ASP A 34 -8.87 8.41 -5.67
N ALA A 35 -7.87 8.44 -6.56
CA ALA A 35 -7.56 7.31 -7.42
C ALA A 35 -7.10 6.08 -6.62
N TYR A 36 -6.37 6.31 -5.52
CA TYR A 36 -5.93 5.24 -4.63
C TYR A 36 -7.08 4.70 -3.79
N TRP A 37 -7.94 5.58 -3.26
CA TRP A 37 -9.14 5.20 -2.53
C TRP A 37 -10.12 4.41 -3.40
N ASP A 38 -10.27 4.79 -4.67
CA ASP A 38 -11.10 4.08 -5.65
C ASP A 38 -10.55 2.68 -5.96
N ALA A 39 -9.24 2.55 -6.22
CA ALA A 39 -8.59 1.24 -6.40
C ALA A 39 -8.78 0.35 -5.15
N ARG A 40 -8.60 0.92 -3.95
CA ARG A 40 -8.89 0.24 -2.67
C ARG A 40 -10.34 -0.23 -2.60
N ALA A 41 -11.30 0.64 -2.88
CA ALA A 41 -12.72 0.30 -2.77
C ALA A 41 -13.10 -0.85 -3.70
N LYS A 42 -12.57 -0.87 -4.93
CA LYS A 42 -12.77 -1.95 -5.91
C LYS A 42 -12.22 -3.29 -5.43
N MET A 43 -11.07 -3.29 -4.75
CA MET A 43 -10.43 -4.52 -4.28
C MET A 43 -11.01 -5.02 -2.96
N CYS A 44 -11.09 -4.14 -1.96
CA CYS A 44 -11.48 -4.48 -0.59
C CYS A 44 -13.00 -4.54 -0.41
N GLY A 45 -13.77 -3.95 -1.33
CA GLY A 45 -15.22 -4.10 -1.40
C GLY A 45 -15.69 -5.38 -2.11
N ASN A 46 -14.77 -6.23 -2.60
CA ASN A 46 -15.08 -7.42 -3.43
C ASN A 46 -15.96 -7.13 -4.66
N SER A 47 -15.95 -5.91 -5.18
CA SER A 47 -16.73 -5.53 -6.36
C SER A 47 -16.03 -5.90 -7.67
N ALA A 48 -14.70 -5.92 -7.68
CA ALA A 48 -13.89 -6.30 -8.86
C ALA A 48 -13.01 -7.54 -8.64
N CYS A 49 -12.95 -8.07 -7.41
CA CYS A 49 -12.06 -9.17 -7.05
C CYS A 49 -12.81 -10.27 -6.29
N GLY A 50 -12.49 -11.53 -6.60
CA GLY A 50 -12.92 -12.66 -5.77
C GLY A 50 -12.28 -12.63 -4.39
N TYR A 51 -13.00 -13.11 -3.38
CA TYR A 51 -12.53 -13.17 -2.00
C TYR A 51 -11.23 -13.97 -1.90
N GLN A 52 -10.19 -13.40 -1.28
CA GLN A 52 -8.89 -14.04 -1.02
C GLN A 52 -8.05 -14.45 -2.24
N GLN A 53 -8.46 -14.11 -3.46
CA GLN A 53 -7.68 -14.42 -4.67
C GLN A 53 -6.65 -13.34 -5.00
N SER A 54 -5.59 -13.69 -5.73
CA SER A 54 -4.73 -12.67 -6.33
C SER A 54 -5.55 -11.83 -7.30
N CYS A 55 -5.43 -10.51 -7.22
CA CYS A 55 -6.24 -9.59 -8.02
C CYS A 55 -5.52 -8.28 -8.23
N THR A 56 -5.84 -7.60 -9.33
CA THR A 56 -5.39 -6.25 -9.62
C THR A 56 -6.61 -5.38 -9.90
N THR A 57 -6.68 -4.24 -9.22
CA THR A 57 -7.70 -3.22 -9.45
C THR A 57 -7.04 -1.92 -9.84
N GLN A 58 -7.81 -1.06 -10.49
CA GLN A 58 -7.31 0.23 -10.95
C GLN A 58 -8.30 1.33 -10.61
N GLY A 59 -7.73 2.48 -10.27
CA GLY A 59 -8.44 3.75 -10.14
C GLY A 59 -7.70 4.82 -10.90
N SER A 60 -8.40 5.88 -11.27
CA SER A 60 -7.78 7.03 -11.93
C SER A 60 -8.45 8.32 -11.48
N LYS A 61 -7.66 9.39 -11.45
CA LYS A 61 -8.15 10.73 -11.16
C LYS A 61 -7.54 11.69 -12.15
N THR A 62 -8.42 12.45 -12.78
CA THR A 62 -8.04 13.56 -13.66
C THR A 62 -8.32 14.87 -12.94
N ILE A 63 -7.33 15.75 -12.90
CA ILE A 63 -7.49 17.12 -12.44
C ILE A 63 -7.35 18.03 -13.67
N GLN A 64 -8.36 18.87 -13.89
CA GLN A 64 -8.35 19.87 -14.95
C GLN A 64 -8.02 21.24 -14.35
N GLY A 65 -6.80 21.70 -14.59
CA GLY A 65 -6.36 23.07 -14.33
C GLY A 65 -5.89 23.74 -15.62
N LEU A 66 -4.81 24.52 -15.57
CA LEU A 66 -4.12 25.05 -16.76
C LEU A 66 -3.63 23.93 -17.71
N ILE A 67 -3.38 22.74 -17.17
CA ILE A 67 -3.01 21.53 -17.90
C ILE A 67 -3.89 20.39 -17.36
N LYS A 68 -4.28 19.46 -18.25
CA LYS A 68 -4.98 18.22 -17.88
C LYS A 68 -3.96 17.21 -17.39
N LEU A 69 -4.03 16.82 -16.12
CA LEU A 69 -3.19 15.79 -15.53
C LEU A 69 -4.04 14.62 -15.07
N THR A 70 -3.67 13.42 -15.49
CA THR A 70 -4.31 12.18 -15.06
C THR A 70 -3.30 11.32 -14.30
N VAL A 71 -3.68 10.88 -13.10
CA VAL A 71 -2.93 9.86 -12.35
C VAL A 71 -3.73 8.58 -12.36
N ASN A 72 -3.08 7.50 -12.80
CA ASN A 72 -3.62 6.16 -12.72
C ASN A 72 -2.95 5.44 -11.56
N VAL A 73 -3.73 4.65 -10.84
CA VAL A 73 -3.28 3.85 -9.71
C VAL A 73 -3.68 2.41 -9.96
N SER A 74 -2.73 1.51 -9.83
CA SER A 74 -2.97 0.07 -9.77
C SER A 74 -2.76 -0.41 -8.33
N LEU A 75 -3.72 -1.17 -7.81
CA LEU A 75 -3.60 -1.89 -6.55
C LEU A 75 -3.57 -3.39 -6.87
N GLN A 76 -2.48 -4.05 -6.52
CA GLN A 76 -2.29 -5.49 -6.66
C GLN A 76 -2.34 -6.17 -5.29
N ARG A 77 -2.98 -7.34 -5.24
CA ARG A 77 -2.97 -8.23 -4.09
C ARG A 77 -2.37 -9.56 -4.48
N LYS A 78 -1.38 -10.02 -3.73
CA LYS A 78 -0.70 -11.30 -3.93
C LYS A 78 -0.74 -12.10 -2.64
N ASN A 79 -1.04 -13.40 -2.73
CA ASN A 79 -0.94 -14.30 -1.60
C ASN A 79 0.51 -14.77 -1.46
N THR A 80 1.21 -14.32 -0.42
CA THR A 80 2.63 -14.62 -0.15
C THR A 80 2.81 -15.73 0.89
N GLY A 81 1.80 -16.01 1.71
CA GLY A 81 1.93 -16.92 2.86
C GLY A 81 1.02 -18.15 2.86
N GLY A 82 0.23 -18.40 1.80
CA GLY A 82 -0.81 -19.43 1.80
C GLY A 82 -1.94 -19.16 2.82
N LYS A 83 -1.94 -17.96 3.41
CA LYS A 83 -2.85 -17.54 4.47
C LYS A 83 -4.00 -16.71 3.89
N LYS A 84 -5.15 -16.84 4.54
CA LYS A 84 -6.45 -16.30 4.14
C LYS A 84 -6.67 -14.88 4.72
N GLY A 85 -5.75 -13.95 4.45
CA GLY A 85 -5.65 -12.64 5.12
C GLY A 85 -6.47 -11.47 4.53
N PHE A 86 -7.66 -11.70 3.98
CA PHE A 86 -8.43 -10.61 3.35
C PHE A 86 -8.99 -9.56 4.33
N LYS A 87 -9.13 -9.90 5.63
CA LYS A 87 -9.70 -9.01 6.64
C LYS A 87 -8.93 -7.68 6.74
N ASP A 88 -7.62 -7.73 6.47
CA ASP A 88 -6.72 -6.60 6.60
C ASP A 88 -6.63 -5.76 5.32
N CYS A 89 -7.41 -6.06 4.27
CA CYS A 89 -7.35 -5.32 3.01
C CYS A 89 -7.58 -3.82 3.21
N TRP A 90 -8.61 -3.47 3.98
CA TRP A 90 -8.95 -2.08 4.27
C TRP A 90 -7.82 -1.39 5.05
N ASP A 91 -7.38 -1.95 6.17
CA ASP A 91 -6.31 -1.35 6.99
C ASP A 91 -4.96 -1.29 6.26
N ALA A 92 -4.57 -2.35 5.55
CA ALA A 92 -3.31 -2.39 4.80
C ALA A 92 -3.25 -1.30 3.73
N THR A 93 -4.30 -1.19 2.92
CA THR A 93 -4.39 -0.18 1.87
C THR A 93 -4.55 1.23 2.43
N GLU A 94 -5.24 1.40 3.57
CA GLU A 94 -5.31 2.68 4.29
C GLU A 94 -3.94 3.17 4.70
N ASN A 95 -3.14 2.28 5.29
CA ASN A 95 -1.81 2.61 5.75
C ASN A 95 -0.90 3.00 4.59
N ILE A 96 -0.98 2.30 3.45
CA ILE A 96 -0.25 2.70 2.24
C ILE A 96 -0.64 4.12 1.81
N ILE A 97 -1.93 4.45 1.74
CA ILE A 97 -2.37 5.78 1.28
C ILE A 97 -1.95 6.87 2.27
N ASN A 98 -2.19 6.66 3.56
CA ASN A 98 -1.89 7.67 4.58
C ASN A 98 -0.39 7.88 4.76
N GLN A 99 0.42 6.82 4.79
CA GLN A 99 1.86 6.92 5.01
C GLN A 99 2.60 7.31 3.74
N CYS A 100 2.30 6.66 2.61
CA CYS A 100 3.03 6.88 1.37
C CYS A 100 2.54 8.10 0.61
N VAL A 101 1.24 8.14 0.26
CA VAL A 101 0.70 9.19 -0.62
C VAL A 101 0.54 10.51 0.13
N ARG A 102 -0.05 10.49 1.33
CA ARG A 102 -0.32 11.71 2.11
C ARG A 102 0.88 12.15 2.97
N GLY A 103 1.58 11.18 3.56
CA GLY A 103 2.72 11.44 4.44
C GLY A 103 4.00 11.77 3.68
N SER A 104 4.53 10.79 2.94
CA SER A 104 5.80 10.95 2.22
C SER A 104 5.69 11.55 0.82
N GLN A 105 4.47 11.66 0.28
CA GLN A 105 4.20 12.05 -1.12
C GLN A 105 4.80 11.11 -2.17
N GLN A 106 4.84 9.82 -1.83
CA GLN A 106 5.36 8.75 -2.68
C GLN A 106 4.24 8.21 -3.55
N MET A 107 4.56 7.99 -4.82
CA MET A 107 3.63 7.49 -5.83
C MET A 107 3.24 6.02 -5.63
N SER A 108 4.05 5.26 -4.89
CA SER A 108 3.84 3.83 -4.71
C SER A 108 4.10 3.41 -3.27
N GLY A 109 3.56 2.26 -2.90
CA GLY A 109 3.86 1.65 -1.62
C GLY A 109 3.32 0.24 -1.50
N THR A 110 3.89 -0.51 -0.56
CA THR A 110 3.48 -1.87 -0.25
C THR A 110 3.18 -2.05 1.23
N TRP A 111 2.36 -3.04 1.50
CA TRP A 111 2.08 -3.51 2.84
C TRP A 111 1.85 -5.00 2.81
N GLU A 112 2.50 -5.73 3.69
CA GLU A 112 2.23 -7.15 3.89
C GLU A 112 1.48 -7.35 5.20
N ALA A 113 0.30 -7.98 5.12
CA ALA A 113 -0.49 -8.35 6.29
C ALA A 113 -1.01 -9.78 6.14
N ASN A 114 -0.84 -10.60 7.17
CA ASN A 114 -1.42 -11.95 7.25
C ASN A 114 -1.20 -12.82 5.99
N GLY A 115 -0.01 -12.74 5.39
CA GLY A 115 0.38 -13.48 4.18
C GLY A 115 -0.27 -12.97 2.89
N GLN A 116 -0.77 -11.74 2.89
CA GLN A 116 -1.17 -11.00 1.69
C GLN A 116 -0.32 -9.76 1.54
N LEU A 117 0.31 -9.64 0.38
CA LEU A 117 1.02 -8.44 -0.06
C LEU A 117 0.07 -7.57 -0.86
N TYR A 118 -0.13 -6.34 -0.39
CA TYR A 118 -0.82 -5.27 -1.10
C TYR A 118 0.22 -4.33 -1.68
N GLN A 119 0.12 -4.02 -2.97
CA GLN A 119 1.04 -3.14 -3.66
C GLN A 119 0.26 -2.10 -4.46
N MET A 120 0.45 -0.84 -4.14
CA MET A 120 -0.04 0.28 -4.93
C MET A 120 1.09 0.83 -5.79
N ASN A 121 0.84 0.96 -7.10
CA ASN A 121 1.73 1.69 -8.01
C ASN A 121 0.92 2.74 -8.75
N SER A 122 1.44 3.95 -8.88
CA SER A 122 0.82 5.00 -9.68
C SER A 122 1.74 5.57 -10.74
N TRP A 123 1.14 6.14 -11.79
CA TRP A 123 1.84 6.81 -12.88
C TRP A 123 0.97 7.90 -13.51
N TYR A 124 1.61 8.93 -14.05
CA TYR A 124 0.94 9.96 -14.83
C TYR A 124 0.64 9.46 -16.24
N SER A 125 -0.49 9.89 -16.81
CA SER A 125 -0.86 9.68 -18.23
C SER A 125 -1.41 10.94 -18.87
#